data_AF-A0A101CX13-F1
#
_entry.id   AF-A0A101CX13-F1
#
_cell.length_a   1.000
_cell.length_b   1.000
_cell.length_c   1.000
_cell.angle_alpha   90.00
_cell.angle_beta   90.00
_cell.angle_gamma   90.00
#
_symmetry.space_group_name_H-M   'P 1'
#
loop_
_entity.id
_entity.type
_entity.pdbx_description
1 polymer ?
#
loop_
_entity_poly.entity_id
_entity_poly.type
_entity_poly.pdbx_seq_one_letter_code
_entity_poly.pdbx_strand_id
1 'polypeptide(L)'
;MNKIIYITIGALIIGGIVYYFLNTKKANNNFQPQKKDAQNLHEDNGLEKTQNNTISYSEKLNKTKKLYPFKDWREKFFEYEMDQYTEENCNAAKNIFDNLITQLIELEENGDKKDKEKCFEIAIKSLNKLSETNEEIIETGEREELCELIDQITLASGLNPKEYAEGEGLSDLWREW
;
A
#
# COMPACT_ATOMS: atom_id res chain seq x y z
N MET A 1 -24.01 7.73 46.60
CA MET A 1 -24.55 8.89 45.86
C MET A 1 -23.40 9.63 45.20
N ASN A 2 -23.38 9.65 43.86
CA ASN A 2 -23.06 10.75 42.93
C ASN A 2 -21.99 11.79 43.34
N LYS A 3 -21.03 12.22 42.52
CA LYS A 3 -20.73 12.08 41.07
C LYS A 3 -19.27 12.52 40.89
N ILE A 4 -18.55 11.84 40.00
CA ILE A 4 -17.23 12.25 39.51
C ILE A 4 -17.43 13.44 38.55
N ILE A 5 -16.70 14.53 38.74
CA ILE A 5 -16.67 15.68 37.82
C ILE A 5 -15.37 15.59 37.01
N TYR A 6 -15.50 15.24 35.73
CA TYR A 6 -14.45 15.42 34.73
C TYR A 6 -14.59 16.81 34.12
N ILE A 7 -13.52 17.61 34.17
CA ILE A 7 -13.43 18.86 33.39
C ILE A 7 -12.72 18.53 32.09
N THR A 8 -13.50 18.53 31.01
CA THR A 8 -13.06 18.51 29.63
C THR A 8 -12.41 19.84 29.26
N ILE A 9 -11.14 19.81 28.83
CA ILE A 9 -10.56 20.89 28.02
C ILE A 9 -10.45 20.36 26.59
N GLY A 10 -11.41 20.74 25.75
CA GLY A 10 -11.27 20.70 24.31
C GLY A 10 -11.17 22.14 23.80
N ALA A 11 -10.20 22.40 22.92
CA ALA A 11 -10.33 23.33 21.78
C ALA A 11 -9.05 23.38 20.94
N LEU A 12 -9.23 23.00 19.67
CA LEU A 12 -8.77 23.72 18.47
C LEU A 12 -7.27 23.79 18.14
N ILE A 13 -6.80 22.83 17.34
CA ILE A 13 -5.87 23.12 16.24
C ILE A 13 -6.39 22.43 14.97
N ILE A 14 -7.44 22.99 14.38
CA ILE A 14 -7.85 22.69 12.99
C ILE A 14 -7.82 24.02 12.25
N GLY A 15 -6.70 24.28 11.57
CA GLY A 15 -6.53 25.52 10.81
C GLY A 15 -5.27 25.58 9.94
N GLY A 16 -4.41 24.56 9.94
CA GLY A 16 -3.16 24.56 9.17
C GLY A 16 -3.17 23.71 7.89
N ILE A 17 -4.03 22.69 7.81
CA ILE A 17 -3.91 21.66 6.75
C ILE A 17 -4.69 22.05 5.48
N VAL A 18 -5.76 22.85 5.60
CA VAL A 18 -6.59 23.26 4.44
C VAL A 18 -5.89 24.31 3.55
N TYR A 19 -4.95 25.10 4.06
CA TYR A 19 -4.25 26.11 3.27
C TYR A 19 -3.24 25.50 2.29
N TYR A 20 -2.68 24.33 2.59
CA TYR A 20 -1.66 23.71 1.74
C TYR A 20 -2.25 23.01 0.50
N PHE A 21 -3.54 22.63 0.52
CA PHE A 21 -4.18 21.91 -0.58
C PHE A 21 -4.87 22.79 -1.64
N LEU A 22 -5.02 24.09 -1.40
CA LEU A 22 -5.72 25.00 -2.34
C LEU A 22 -4.78 25.78 -3.29
N ASN A 23 -3.45 25.58 -3.24
CA ASN A 23 -2.52 26.34 -4.08
C ASN A 23 -1.80 25.54 -5.19
N THR A 24 -2.21 24.30 -5.47
CA THR A 24 -1.65 23.52 -6.60
C THR A 24 -2.70 23.27 -7.68
N LYS A 25 -3.25 24.34 -8.24
CA LYS A 25 -3.87 24.32 -9.57
C LYS A 25 -4.04 25.74 -10.11
N LYS A 26 -2.97 26.26 -10.70
CA LYS A 26 -3.08 27.30 -11.73
C LYS A 26 -2.28 26.88 -12.94
N ALA A 27 -3.03 26.64 -14.01
CA ALA A 27 -2.58 26.38 -15.35
C ALA A 27 -1.71 27.51 -15.88
N ASN A 28 -0.72 27.15 -16.71
CA ASN A 28 -0.14 28.06 -17.69
C ASN A 28 -0.24 27.42 -19.07
N ASN A 29 -1.25 27.85 -19.83
CA ASN A 29 -1.33 27.71 -21.27
C ASN A 29 -0.60 28.91 -21.90
N ASN A 30 0.52 28.68 -22.57
CA ASN A 30 0.88 29.30 -23.86
C ASN A 30 2.34 28.98 -24.19
N PHE A 31 2.57 28.21 -25.26
CA PHE A 31 3.78 28.39 -26.05
C PHE A 31 3.53 28.01 -27.51
N GLN A 32 3.66 29.02 -28.37
CA GLN A 32 3.69 28.92 -29.84
C GLN A 32 5.12 28.58 -30.28
N PRO A 33 5.33 27.76 -31.33
CA PRO A 33 6.68 27.50 -31.82
C PRO A 33 7.11 28.58 -32.82
N GLN A 34 8.23 29.27 -32.53
CA GLN A 34 9.01 29.99 -33.54
C GLN A 34 10.42 29.38 -33.65
N LYS A 35 10.78 29.00 -34.87
CA LYS A 35 12.16 28.66 -35.31
C LYS A 35 13.06 29.91 -35.24
N LYS A 36 14.34 29.73 -34.91
CA LYS A 36 15.50 30.19 -35.71
C LYS A 36 16.84 29.80 -35.08
N ASP A 37 17.83 29.69 -35.96
CA ASP A 37 19.13 29.05 -35.85
C ASP A 37 20.22 29.82 -35.07
N ALA A 38 21.32 29.09 -34.82
CA ALA A 38 22.73 29.50 -34.81
C ALA A 38 23.50 29.67 -33.47
N GLN A 39 24.37 28.68 -33.23
CA GLN A 39 25.83 28.75 -32.97
C GLN A 39 26.41 29.26 -31.61
N ASN A 40 27.12 28.32 -30.97
CA ASN A 40 28.40 28.40 -30.23
C ASN A 40 28.56 29.35 -29.02
N LEU A 41 28.86 28.77 -27.84
CA LEU A 41 30.15 28.97 -27.14
C LEU A 41 30.35 27.94 -26.00
N HIS A 42 31.61 27.66 -25.72
CA HIS A 42 32.16 26.59 -24.87
C HIS A 42 32.05 26.85 -23.35
N GLU A 43 32.21 25.74 -22.61
CA GLU A 43 32.81 25.60 -21.26
C GLU A 43 31.96 25.74 -19.96
N ASP A 44 31.81 24.55 -19.36
CA ASP A 44 32.23 24.19 -17.99
C ASP A 44 31.20 24.21 -16.85
N ASN A 45 31.31 23.13 -16.06
CA ASN A 45 30.71 22.81 -14.77
C ASN A 45 29.24 22.41 -14.72
N GLY A 46 29.03 21.10 -14.63
CA GLY A 46 27.82 20.57 -14.04
C GLY A 46 27.55 19.13 -14.43
N LEU A 47 28.38 18.19 -13.97
CA LEU A 47 27.94 16.81 -13.77
C LEU A 47 26.79 16.85 -12.75
N GLU A 48 25.57 17.14 -13.21
CA GLU A 48 24.37 16.72 -12.50
C GLU A 48 24.37 15.19 -12.54
N LYS A 49 24.97 14.60 -11.50
CA LYS A 49 24.63 13.25 -11.08
C LYS A 49 23.12 13.25 -10.81
N THR A 50 22.34 12.85 -11.81
CA THR A 50 21.04 12.23 -11.58
C THR A 50 21.31 11.06 -10.65
N GLN A 51 21.07 11.24 -9.36
CA GLN A 51 21.02 10.13 -8.41
C GLN A 51 19.81 9.30 -8.83
N ASN A 52 20.05 8.31 -9.70
CA ASN A 52 19.18 7.16 -9.86
C ASN A 52 19.17 6.44 -8.51
N ASN A 53 18.33 6.93 -7.59
CA ASN A 53 18.13 6.32 -6.29
C ASN A 53 17.25 5.08 -6.52
N THR A 54 17.87 4.03 -7.04
CA THR A 54 17.23 2.73 -7.21
C THR A 54 16.92 2.20 -5.81
N ILE A 55 15.64 2.28 -5.44
CA ILE A 55 15.14 1.77 -4.17
C ILE A 55 15.44 0.27 -4.07
N SER A 56 15.94 -0.17 -2.92
CA SER A 56 16.28 -1.57 -2.68
C SER A 56 15.04 -2.46 -2.71
N TYR A 57 15.23 -3.76 -2.94
CA TYR A 57 14.16 -4.76 -2.91
C TYR A 57 13.33 -4.73 -1.62
N SER A 58 14.01 -4.71 -0.47
CA SER A 58 13.34 -4.60 0.83
C SER A 58 12.56 -3.30 0.99
N GLU A 59 13.07 -2.17 0.45
CA GLU A 59 12.33 -0.91 0.45
C GLU A 59 11.12 -0.94 -0.49
N LYS A 60 11.20 -1.60 -1.65
CA LYS A 60 10.04 -1.80 -2.55
C LYS A 60 8.93 -2.54 -1.80
N LEU A 61 9.25 -3.65 -1.16
CA LEU A 61 8.30 -4.45 -0.37
C LEU A 61 7.77 -3.67 0.83
N ASN A 62 8.62 -3.02 1.63
CA ASN A 62 8.15 -2.26 2.79
C ASN A 62 7.27 -1.06 2.42
N LYS A 63 7.45 -0.47 1.23
CA LYS A 63 6.58 0.61 0.75
C LYS A 63 5.13 0.18 0.54
N THR A 64 4.86 -1.09 0.24
CA THR A 64 3.48 -1.58 0.05
C THR A 64 2.67 -1.53 1.35
N LYS A 65 3.31 -1.51 2.53
CA LYS A 65 2.63 -1.36 3.83
C LYS A 65 1.81 -0.06 3.95
N LYS A 66 2.10 0.95 3.11
CA LYS A 66 1.30 2.17 3.03
C LYS A 66 -0.08 1.96 2.43
N LEU A 67 -0.30 0.82 1.77
CA LEU A 67 -1.57 0.41 1.15
C LEU A 67 -2.39 -0.51 2.07
N TYR A 68 -1.95 -0.71 3.31
CA TYR A 68 -2.69 -1.55 4.26
C TYR A 68 -4.05 -0.93 4.59
N PRO A 69 -5.17 -1.67 4.39
CA PRO A 69 -6.50 -1.14 4.65
C PRO A 69 -6.88 -1.21 6.14
N PHE A 70 -6.08 -1.90 6.96
CA PHE A 70 -6.44 -2.28 8.34
C PHE A 70 -6.63 -1.08 9.28
N LYS A 71 -6.00 0.05 9.00
CA LYS A 71 -6.24 1.29 9.76
C LYS A 71 -7.65 1.80 9.48
N ASP A 72 -8.05 1.84 8.22
CA ASP A 72 -9.35 2.35 7.79
C ASP A 72 -10.46 1.38 8.22
N TRP A 73 -10.20 0.06 8.18
CA TRP A 73 -11.09 -0.94 8.80
C TRP A 73 -11.29 -0.67 10.29
N ARG A 74 -10.18 -0.43 11.01
CA ARG A 74 -10.25 -0.14 12.44
C ARG A 74 -11.00 1.18 12.73
N GLU A 75 -10.92 2.17 11.86
CA GLU A 75 -11.71 3.39 11.97
C GLU A 75 -13.21 3.11 11.82
N LYS A 76 -13.60 2.25 10.87
CA LYS A 76 -15.01 1.82 10.68
C LYS A 76 -15.61 1.11 11.91
N PHE A 77 -14.80 0.42 12.73
CA PHE A 77 -15.25 -0.11 14.03
C PHE A 77 -15.80 1.01 14.93
N PHE A 78 -15.13 2.17 14.99
CA PHE A 78 -15.53 3.28 15.84
C PHE A 78 -16.59 4.17 15.20
N GLU A 79 -16.54 4.36 13.88
CA GLU A 79 -17.43 5.28 13.16
C GLU A 79 -18.80 4.66 12.85
N TYR A 80 -18.82 3.35 12.55
CA TYR A 80 -19.98 2.65 12.03
C TYR A 80 -20.37 1.42 12.86
N GLU A 81 -19.73 1.21 14.03
CA GLU A 81 -20.00 0.05 14.90
C GLU A 81 -19.85 -1.30 14.17
N MET A 82 -18.88 -1.38 13.25
CA MET A 82 -18.59 -2.59 12.50
C MET A 82 -17.75 -3.56 13.35
N ASP A 83 -18.43 -4.40 14.12
CA ASP A 83 -17.86 -5.33 15.10
C ASP A 83 -16.83 -6.30 14.51
N GLN A 84 -16.88 -6.60 13.20
CA GLN A 84 -15.87 -7.43 12.55
C GLN A 84 -14.46 -6.82 12.58
N TYR A 85 -14.34 -5.49 12.70
CA TYR A 85 -13.07 -4.77 12.69
C TYR A 85 -12.52 -4.51 14.11
N THR A 86 -12.61 -5.52 14.97
CA THR A 86 -11.91 -5.50 16.25
C THR A 86 -10.41 -5.29 16.04
N GLU A 87 -9.72 -4.76 17.06
CA GLU A 87 -8.26 -4.59 17.00
C GLU A 87 -7.56 -5.92 16.77
N GLU A 88 -8.04 -6.99 17.40
CA GLU A 88 -7.54 -8.35 17.23
C GLU A 88 -7.67 -8.81 15.77
N ASN A 89 -8.84 -8.63 15.16
CA ASN A 89 -9.12 -9.03 13.79
C ASN A 89 -8.28 -8.25 12.78
N CYS A 90 -8.24 -6.92 12.89
CA CYS A 90 -7.41 -6.07 12.02
C CYS A 90 -5.92 -6.39 12.18
N ASN A 91 -5.44 -6.64 13.40
CA ASN A 91 -4.05 -7.03 13.65
C ASN A 91 -3.75 -8.43 13.11
N ALA A 92 -4.69 -9.38 13.19
CA ALA A 92 -4.53 -10.71 12.62
C ALA A 92 -4.34 -10.63 11.10
N ALA A 93 -5.20 -9.89 10.40
CA ALA A 93 -5.08 -9.66 8.95
C ALA A 93 -3.76 -8.95 8.61
N LYS A 94 -3.42 -7.88 9.32
CA LYS A 94 -2.15 -7.14 9.15
C LYS A 94 -0.93 -8.04 9.31
N ASN A 95 -0.90 -8.87 10.35
CA ASN A 95 0.24 -9.73 10.63
C ASN A 95 0.47 -10.77 9.52
N ILE A 96 -0.57 -11.21 8.82
CA ILE A 96 -0.43 -12.11 7.66
C ILE A 96 0.39 -11.43 6.56
N PHE A 97 0.10 -10.16 6.25
CA PHE A 97 0.85 -9.41 5.25
C PHE A 97 2.25 -9.00 5.71
N ASP A 98 2.42 -8.68 6.99
CA ASP A 98 3.75 -8.42 7.55
C ASP A 98 4.65 -9.67 7.44
N ASN A 99 4.09 -10.86 7.69
CA ASN A 99 4.80 -12.13 7.55
C ASN A 99 5.12 -12.46 6.09
N LEU A 100 4.19 -12.19 5.16
CA LEU A 100 4.43 -12.31 3.72
C LEU A 100 5.62 -11.44 3.29
N ILE A 101 5.59 -10.15 3.64
CA ILE A 101 6.66 -9.21 3.30
C ILE A 101 7.99 -9.63 3.92
N THR A 102 7.98 -10.09 5.17
CA THR A 102 9.20 -10.55 5.86
C THR A 102 9.82 -11.74 5.14
N GLN A 103 9.02 -12.77 4.82
CA GLN A 103 9.52 -13.95 4.10
C GLN A 103 10.03 -13.60 2.69
N LEU A 104 9.34 -12.70 1.98
CA LEU A 104 9.81 -12.25 0.66
C LEU A 104 11.16 -11.52 0.77
N ILE A 105 11.34 -10.66 1.79
CA ILE A 105 12.63 -10.00 2.05
C ILE A 105 13.74 -11.02 2.32
N GLU A 106 13.45 -12.06 3.11
CA GLU A 106 14.40 -13.14 3.44
C GLU A 106 14.82 -13.96 2.21
N LEU A 107 13.92 -14.13 1.23
CA LEU A 107 14.24 -14.78 -0.04
C LEU A 107 15.10 -13.93 -0.98
N GLU A 108 15.22 -12.63 -0.69
CA GLU A 108 15.93 -11.64 -1.51
C GLU A 108 15.34 -11.45 -2.94
N GLU A 109 15.86 -10.45 -3.66
CA GLU A 109 15.35 -10.10 -5.01
C GLU A 109 15.52 -11.25 -6.01
N ASN A 110 16.60 -12.01 -5.89
CA ASN A 110 16.91 -13.14 -6.78
C ASN A 110 16.42 -14.49 -6.24
N GLY A 111 15.62 -14.50 -5.16
CA GLY A 111 15.02 -15.71 -4.62
C GLY A 111 14.18 -16.47 -5.66
N ASP A 112 14.13 -17.78 -5.50
CA ASP A 112 13.42 -18.67 -6.42
C ASP A 112 11.95 -18.26 -6.58
N LYS A 113 11.45 -18.33 -7.82
CA LYS A 113 10.08 -17.94 -8.15
C LYS A 113 9.05 -18.78 -7.39
N LYS A 114 9.25 -20.09 -7.28
CA LYS A 114 8.33 -21.01 -6.60
C LYS A 114 8.33 -20.78 -5.09
N ASP A 115 9.48 -20.45 -4.51
CA ASP A 115 9.56 -20.09 -3.09
C ASP A 115 8.78 -18.79 -2.80
N LYS A 116 8.90 -17.78 -3.67
CA LYS A 116 8.09 -16.55 -3.56
C LYS A 116 6.60 -16.82 -3.70
N GLU A 117 6.20 -17.59 -4.72
CA GLU A 117 4.80 -18.04 -4.89
C GLU A 117 4.28 -18.76 -3.62
N LYS A 118 5.13 -19.57 -2.99
CA LYS A 118 4.77 -20.28 -1.76
C LYS A 118 4.49 -19.33 -0.58
N CYS A 119 5.22 -18.22 -0.47
CA CYS A 119 4.93 -17.20 0.53
C CYS A 119 3.51 -16.62 0.35
N PHE A 120 3.10 -16.34 -0.89
CA PHE A 120 1.75 -15.86 -1.17
C PHE A 120 0.68 -16.91 -0.88
N GLU A 121 0.91 -18.17 -1.25
CA GLU A 121 -0.01 -19.28 -0.93
C GLU A 121 -0.25 -19.39 0.58
N ILE A 122 0.81 -19.29 1.39
CA ILE A 122 0.72 -19.29 2.85
C ILE A 122 -0.10 -18.10 3.36
N ALA A 123 0.10 -16.91 2.81
CA ALA A 123 -0.63 -15.72 3.20
C ALA A 123 -2.14 -15.85 2.89
N ILE A 124 -2.49 -16.27 1.67
CA ILE A 124 -3.88 -16.46 1.24
C ILE A 124 -4.57 -17.52 2.08
N LYS A 125 -3.92 -18.68 2.32
CA LYS A 125 -4.48 -19.71 3.21
C LYS A 125 -4.70 -19.22 4.63
N SER A 126 -3.82 -18.35 5.11
CA SER A 126 -3.98 -17.73 6.44
C SER A 126 -5.17 -16.76 6.46
N LEU A 127 -5.42 -16.03 5.37
CA LEU A 127 -6.59 -15.14 5.24
C LEU A 127 -7.88 -15.95 5.13
N ASN A 128 -7.89 -17.06 4.38
CA ASN A 128 -9.03 -17.98 4.33
C ASN A 128 -9.35 -18.54 5.71
N LYS A 129 -8.35 -18.98 6.46
CA LYS A 129 -8.53 -19.45 7.84
C LYS A 129 -9.04 -18.35 8.78
N LEU A 130 -8.57 -17.10 8.60
CA LEU A 130 -9.07 -15.95 9.36
C LEU A 130 -10.56 -15.70 9.06
N SER A 131 -10.95 -15.79 7.78
CA SER A 131 -12.34 -15.68 7.34
C SER A 131 -13.22 -16.82 7.86
N GLU A 132 -12.71 -18.06 7.92
CA GLU A 132 -13.44 -19.20 8.52
C GLU A 132 -13.68 -19.02 10.01
N THR A 133 -12.76 -18.36 10.72
CA THR A 133 -12.87 -18.12 12.16
C THR A 133 -13.76 -16.91 12.47
N ASN A 134 -13.83 -15.96 11.55
CA ASN A 134 -14.61 -14.72 11.64
C ASN A 134 -15.29 -14.45 10.28
N GLU A 135 -16.48 -15.02 10.06
CA GLU A 135 -17.13 -15.02 8.75
C GLU A 135 -17.37 -13.61 8.16
N GLU A 136 -17.46 -12.58 8.99
CA GLU A 136 -17.76 -11.19 8.60
C GLU A 136 -16.51 -10.32 8.34
N ILE A 137 -15.29 -10.81 8.58
CA ILE A 137 -14.07 -9.99 8.43
C ILE A 137 -13.64 -9.80 6.97
N ILE A 138 -13.89 -10.79 6.09
CA ILE A 138 -13.52 -10.74 4.68
C ILE A 138 -14.76 -11.03 3.83
N GLU A 139 -15.47 -9.97 3.44
CA GLU A 139 -16.53 -10.05 2.46
C GLU A 139 -16.01 -9.62 1.07
N THR A 140 -16.91 -9.26 0.16
CA THR A 140 -16.55 -8.86 -1.21
C THR A 140 -15.68 -7.60 -1.22
N GLY A 141 -16.02 -6.59 -0.43
CA GLY A 141 -15.28 -5.32 -0.42
C GLY A 141 -13.87 -5.46 0.13
N GLU A 142 -13.71 -6.18 1.25
CA GLU A 142 -12.40 -6.45 1.83
C GLU A 142 -11.57 -7.32 0.91
N ARG A 143 -12.19 -8.31 0.24
CA ARG A 143 -11.49 -9.15 -0.72
C ARG A 143 -10.91 -8.33 -1.87
N GLU A 144 -11.64 -7.35 -2.39
CA GLU A 144 -11.13 -6.45 -3.45
C GLU A 144 -9.92 -5.65 -2.98
N GLU A 145 -9.98 -5.04 -1.79
CA GLU A 145 -8.84 -4.30 -1.20
C GLU A 145 -7.62 -5.21 -0.95
N LEU A 146 -7.85 -6.44 -0.47
CA LEU A 146 -6.79 -7.41 -0.22
C LEU A 146 -6.18 -7.95 -1.53
N CYS A 147 -6.98 -8.15 -2.58
CA CYS A 147 -6.49 -8.54 -3.90
C CYS A 147 -5.58 -7.44 -4.47
N GLU A 148 -6.00 -6.18 -4.42
CA GLU A 148 -5.17 -5.05 -4.86
C GLU A 148 -3.84 -5.00 -4.10
N LEU A 149 -3.87 -5.18 -2.78
CA LEU A 149 -2.65 -5.25 -1.96
C LEU A 149 -1.72 -6.41 -2.38
N ILE A 150 -2.28 -7.59 -2.66
CA ILE A 150 -1.51 -8.75 -3.13
C ILE A 150 -0.84 -8.46 -4.47
N ASP A 151 -1.52 -7.81 -5.40
CA ASP A 151 -0.94 -7.46 -6.70
C ASP A 151 0.22 -6.47 -6.57
N GLN A 152 0.08 -5.47 -5.69
CA GLN A 152 1.16 -4.52 -5.43
C GLN A 152 2.37 -5.20 -4.77
N ILE A 153 2.15 -6.16 -3.87
CA ILE A 153 3.23 -6.96 -3.28
C ILE A 153 3.85 -7.89 -4.33
N THR A 154 3.05 -8.47 -5.23
CA THR A 154 3.51 -9.32 -6.35
C THR A 154 4.48 -8.53 -7.23
N LEU A 155 4.10 -7.33 -7.66
CA LEU A 155 4.97 -6.43 -8.42
C LEU A 155 6.24 -6.05 -7.65
N ALA A 156 6.11 -5.68 -6.37
CA ALA A 156 7.24 -5.31 -5.53
C ALA A 156 8.23 -6.48 -5.29
N SER A 157 7.73 -7.73 -5.31
CA SER A 157 8.53 -8.95 -5.14
C SER A 157 9.31 -9.36 -6.41
N GLY A 158 9.13 -8.65 -7.52
CA GLY A 158 9.74 -8.93 -8.81
C GLY A 158 9.02 -10.03 -9.61
N LEU A 159 7.86 -10.48 -9.14
CA LEU A 159 6.99 -11.37 -9.89
C LEU A 159 6.16 -10.56 -10.91
N ASN A 160 5.75 -11.22 -11.98
CA ASN A 160 4.92 -10.63 -13.02
C ASN A 160 3.47 -11.14 -12.88
N PRO A 161 2.50 -10.30 -12.46
CA PRO A 161 1.10 -10.69 -12.34
C PRO A 161 0.53 -11.37 -13.59
N LYS A 162 1.02 -10.98 -14.78
CA LYS A 162 0.55 -11.54 -16.06
C LYS A 162 0.85 -13.02 -16.27
N GLU A 163 1.72 -13.60 -15.43
CA GLU A 163 2.07 -15.02 -15.48
C GLU A 163 1.10 -15.91 -14.69
N TYR A 164 0.10 -15.32 -14.03
CA TYR A 164 -0.86 -16.00 -13.17
C TYR A 164 -2.28 -15.76 -13.66
N ALA A 165 -3.15 -16.76 -13.46
CA ALA A 165 -4.60 -16.70 -13.76
C ALA A 165 -4.92 -16.06 -15.13
N GLU A 166 -4.29 -16.55 -16.21
CA GLU A 166 -4.49 -16.02 -17.57
C GLU A 166 -4.20 -14.52 -17.77
N GLY A 167 -3.47 -13.91 -16.84
CA GLY A 167 -3.11 -12.50 -16.88
C GLY A 167 -3.73 -11.66 -15.77
N GLU A 168 -4.64 -12.23 -14.98
CA GLU A 168 -5.42 -11.54 -13.95
C GLU A 168 -4.66 -11.36 -12.62
N GLY A 169 -3.56 -12.09 -12.42
CA GLY A 169 -2.70 -11.90 -11.24
C GLY A 169 -2.75 -13.04 -10.23
N LEU A 170 -1.96 -12.88 -9.17
CA LEU A 170 -1.77 -13.91 -8.15
C LEU A 170 -2.95 -13.92 -7.17
N SER A 171 -3.60 -12.76 -6.98
CA SER A 171 -4.84 -12.63 -6.23
C SER A 171 -5.99 -13.48 -6.78
N ASP A 172 -6.01 -13.77 -8.08
CA ASP A 172 -7.06 -14.60 -8.68
C ASP A 172 -6.93 -16.09 -8.35
N LEU A 173 -5.74 -16.52 -7.96
CA LEU A 173 -5.52 -17.87 -7.42
C LEU A 173 -6.07 -18.03 -6.00
N TRP A 174 -6.59 -16.96 -5.38
CA TRP A 174 -7.10 -16.99 -4.02
C TRP A 174 -8.17 -18.06 -3.81
N ARG A 175 -9.08 -18.23 -4.78
CA ARG A 175 -10.18 -19.22 -4.68
C ARG A 175 -9.68 -20.66 -4.83
N GLU A 176 -8.49 -20.85 -5.36
CA GLU A 176 -7.90 -22.17 -5.61
C GLU A 176 -7.06 -22.68 -4.43
N TRP A 177 -6.77 -21.81 -3.45
CA TRP A 177 -5.89 -22.09 -2.30
C TRP A 177 -6.61 -22.12 -0.97
#